data_AF-A0A151SDL4-F1
#
_entry.id   AF-A0A151SDL4-F1
#
_cell.length_a   1.000
_cell.length_b   1.000
_cell.length_c   1.000
_cell.angle_alpha   90.00
_cell.angle_beta   90.00
_cell.angle_gamma   90.00
#
_symmetry.space_group_name_H-M   'P 1'
#
loop_
_entity.id
_entity.type
_entity.pdbx_description
1 polymer ?
#
loop_
_entity_poly.entity_id
_entity_poly.type
_entity_poly.pdbx_seq_one_letter_code
_entity_poly.pdbx_strand_id
1 'polypeptide(L)'
;SCNLISIHKLTCDLNCMVTYFSDNCVIQDQAMKRKIGSGDLCDGVYVLRMANQGSSLAAQPQDAIVLWHAIMGHPSNKVLLKMSSSLNFSLDENKLEGCDVCHQSKQCMLPFSLSNNKAVQAFELIHCDLWGRYATKSHNGSHYFLTIVDDFTHAVWVYLIKEKLETPNMIINFCKLIEI
;
A
#
# COMPACT_ATOMS: atom_id res chain seq x y z
N SER A 1 -8.62 39.17 36.57
CA SER A 1 -7.44 39.59 37.36
C SER A 1 -6.27 39.75 36.41
N CYS A 2 -5.52 40.84 36.52
CA CYS A 2 -4.34 41.07 35.68
C CYS A 2 -3.10 40.70 36.49
N ASN A 3 -2.36 39.67 36.06
CA ASN A 3 -1.08 39.31 36.68
C ASN A 3 0.00 40.22 36.11
N LEU A 4 0.62 41.05 36.94
CA LEU A 4 1.77 41.87 36.54
C LEU A 4 3.03 41.00 36.49
N ILE A 5 3.82 41.17 35.43
CA ILE A 5 5.11 40.49 35.26
C ILE A 5 6.22 41.48 35.55
N SER A 6 7.12 41.14 36.47
CA SER A 6 8.35 41.90 36.68
C SER A 6 9.34 41.61 35.55
N ILE A 7 9.73 42.65 34.82
CA ILE A 7 10.69 42.55 33.70
C ILE A 7 12.02 41.98 34.20
N HIS A 8 12.51 42.46 35.35
CA HIS A 8 13.77 42.01 35.92
C HIS A 8 13.75 40.50 36.19
N LYS A 9 12.67 40.02 36.83
CA LYS A 9 12.50 38.59 37.10
C LYS A 9 12.40 37.77 35.82
N LEU A 10 11.62 38.24 34.85
CA LEU A 10 11.47 37.60 33.54
C LEU A 10 12.82 37.45 32.82
N THR A 11 13.62 38.52 32.77
CA THR A 11 14.92 38.51 32.09
C THR A 11 15.94 37.62 32.78
N CYS A 12 15.93 37.55 34.12
CA CYS A 12 16.81 36.67 34.89
C CYS A 12 16.42 35.19 34.75
N ASP A 13 15.12 34.88 34.85
CA ASP A 13 14.64 33.50 34.87
C ASP A 13 14.75 32.83 33.49
N LEU A 14 14.53 33.57 32.40
CA LEU A 14 14.52 33.04 31.02
C LEU A 14 15.77 33.37 30.20
N ASN A 15 16.75 34.09 30.76
CA ASN A 15 17.91 34.61 30.04
C ASN A 15 17.50 35.30 28.72
N CYS A 16 16.55 36.22 28.84
CA CYS A 16 15.91 36.87 27.70
C CYS A 16 16.04 38.40 27.78
N MET A 17 15.80 39.06 26.66
CA MET A 17 15.78 40.52 26.52
C MET A 17 14.40 40.96 26.11
N VAL A 18 13.95 42.11 26.65
CA VAL A 18 12.70 42.75 26.26
C VAL A 18 13.01 44.08 25.58
N THR A 19 12.49 44.24 24.36
CA THR A 19 12.61 45.48 23.58
C THR A 19 11.24 46.15 23.51
N TYR A 20 11.19 47.45 23.85
CA TYR A 20 9.96 48.24 23.83
C TYR A 20 9.92 49.12 22.58
N PHE A 21 8.79 49.10 21.89
CA PHE A 21 8.43 49.96 20.78
C PHE A 21 7.22 50.81 21.16
N SER A 22 6.87 51.82 20.37
CA SER A 22 5.75 52.74 20.67
C SER A 22 4.39 52.05 20.78
N ASP A 23 4.23 50.90 20.15
CA ASP A 23 2.98 50.18 19.96
C ASP A 23 3.01 48.74 20.50
N ASN A 24 4.20 48.18 20.73
CA ASN A 24 4.37 46.79 21.14
C ASN A 24 5.67 46.57 21.92
N CYS A 25 5.81 45.38 22.51
CA CYS A 25 7.08 44.91 23.05
C CYS A 25 7.39 43.51 22.52
N VAL A 26 8.69 43.22 22.38
CA VAL A 26 9.17 41.93 21.88
C VAL A 26 10.10 41.33 22.93
N ILE A 27 9.86 40.06 23.25
CA ILE A 27 10.71 39.28 24.16
C ILE A 27 11.51 38.30 23.31
N GLN A 28 12.84 38.34 23.43
CA GLN A 28 13.76 37.52 22.64
C GLN A 28 14.72 36.76 23.53
N ASP A 29 15.03 35.53 23.13
CA ASP A 29 16.15 34.76 23.69
C ASP A 29 17.46 35.52 23.50
N GLN A 30 18.28 35.61 24.55
CA GLN A 30 19.49 36.42 24.52
C GLN A 30 20.58 35.84 23.60
N ALA A 31 20.66 34.51 23.49
CA ALA A 31 21.71 33.82 22.73
C ALA A 31 21.39 33.78 21.22
N MET A 32 20.17 33.40 20.86
CA MET A 32 19.77 33.19 19.46
C MET A 32 18.97 34.35 18.85
N LYS A 33 18.58 35.35 19.66
CA LYS A 33 17.69 36.46 19.26
C LYS A 33 16.33 35.99 18.71
N ARG A 34 15.96 34.74 18.97
CA ARG A 34 14.67 34.18 18.59
C ARG A 34 13.57 34.82 19.43
N LYS A 35 12.50 35.29 18.78
CA LYS A 35 11.31 35.79 19.46
C LYS A 35 10.65 34.67 20.27
N ILE A 36 10.49 34.87 21.58
CA ILE A 36 9.81 33.93 22.49
C ILE A 36 8.45 34.46 22.95
N GLY A 37 8.20 35.75 22.79
CA GLY A 37 6.91 36.36 23.08
C GLY A 37 6.81 37.77 22.52
N SER A 38 5.61 38.33 22.56
CA SER A 38 5.37 39.77 22.35
C SER A 38 4.19 40.22 23.17
N GLY A 39 4.15 41.50 23.49
CA GLY A 39 2.97 42.15 24.04
C GLY A 39 2.57 43.35 23.20
N ASP A 40 1.27 43.63 23.18
CA ASP A 40 0.70 44.78 22.47
C ASP A 40 0.36 45.87 23.49
N LEU A 41 0.51 47.15 23.12
CA LEU A 41 0.15 48.27 24.01
C LEU A 41 -1.37 48.41 24.08
N CYS A 42 -1.92 48.23 25.28
CA CYS A 42 -3.34 48.44 25.58
C CYS A 42 -3.45 49.37 26.79
N ASP A 43 -4.09 50.53 26.62
CA ASP A 43 -4.38 51.49 27.70
C ASP A 43 -3.16 51.86 28.57
N GLY A 44 -1.99 52.04 27.92
CA GLY A 44 -0.74 52.44 28.58
C GLY A 44 0.06 51.30 29.21
N VAL A 45 -0.36 50.04 29.03
CA VAL A 45 0.34 48.85 29.54
C VAL A 45 0.56 47.84 28.41
N TYR A 46 1.71 47.18 28.37
CA TYR A 46 1.95 46.09 27.42
C TYR A 46 1.32 44.79 27.91
N VAL A 47 0.36 44.28 27.15
CA VAL A 47 -0.35 43.03 27.45
C VAL A 47 0.30 41.90 26.66
N LEU A 48 0.86 40.91 27.36
CA LEU A 48 1.52 39.77 26.74
C LEU A 48 0.51 38.99 25.88
N ARG A 49 0.82 38.83 24.59
CA ARG A 49 0.06 37.99 23.69
C ARG A 49 0.32 36.53 24.05
N MET A 50 -0.59 35.95 24.82
CA MET A 50 -0.65 34.51 24.97
C MET A 50 -0.83 33.94 23.57
N ALA A 51 0.12 33.11 23.12
CA ALA A 51 -0.14 32.30 21.95
C ALA A 51 -1.40 31.49 22.28
N ASN A 52 -2.52 31.79 21.62
CA ASN A 52 -3.52 30.77 21.40
C ASN A 52 -2.70 29.63 20.82
N GLN A 53 -2.53 28.56 21.60
CA GLN A 53 -1.96 27.32 21.09
C GLN A 53 -2.71 27.10 19.80
N GLY A 54 -2.00 27.22 18.66
CA GLY A 54 -2.63 27.12 17.36
C GLY A 54 -3.53 25.91 17.43
N SER A 55 -4.79 26.05 17.01
CA SER A 55 -5.77 24.98 17.04
C SER A 55 -5.06 23.73 16.56
N SER A 56 -4.69 22.82 17.47
CA SER A 56 -4.20 21.55 17.01
C SER A 56 -5.41 20.98 16.31
N LEU A 57 -5.24 20.60 15.05
CA LEU A 57 -6.15 19.63 14.48
C LEU A 57 -5.92 18.41 15.35
N ALA A 58 -6.67 18.30 16.45
CA ALA A 58 -6.80 17.05 17.16
C ALA A 58 -7.25 16.08 16.08
N ALA A 59 -6.38 15.13 15.73
CA ALA A 59 -6.78 14.02 14.90
C ALA A 59 -8.08 13.52 15.51
N GLN A 60 -9.15 13.51 14.73
CA GLN A 60 -10.41 12.88 15.16
C GLN A 60 -10.02 11.54 15.76
N PRO A 61 -10.53 11.14 16.94
CA PRO A 61 -10.18 9.88 17.56
C PRO A 61 -10.58 8.77 16.59
N GLN A 62 -9.63 8.37 15.77
CA GLN A 62 -9.77 7.26 14.85
C GLN A 62 -9.72 6.04 15.74
N ASP A 63 -10.72 5.17 15.63
CA ASP A 63 -10.80 3.96 16.45
C ASP A 63 -9.43 3.29 16.48
N ALA A 64 -8.87 3.10 17.69
CA ALA A 64 -7.51 2.60 17.87
C ALA A 64 -7.30 1.28 17.10
N ILE A 65 -8.36 0.50 16.96
CA ILE A 65 -8.40 -0.74 16.17
C ILE A 65 -8.11 -0.47 14.68
N VAL A 66 -8.76 0.51 14.07
CA VAL A 66 -8.57 0.86 12.65
C VAL A 66 -7.15 1.38 12.42
N LEU A 67 -6.64 2.20 13.35
CA LEU A 67 -5.28 2.71 13.30
C LEU A 67 -4.24 1.58 13.40
N TRP A 68 -4.35 0.72 14.40
CA TRP A 68 -3.43 -0.41 14.57
C TRP A 68 -3.54 -1.42 13.42
N HIS A 69 -4.74 -1.64 12.88
CA HIS A 69 -4.94 -2.44 11.68
C HIS A 69 -4.14 -1.88 10.50
N ALA A 70 -4.18 -0.57 10.26
CA ALA A 70 -3.42 0.05 9.17
C ALA A 70 -1.90 0.03 9.45
N ILE A 71 -1.46 0.44 10.65
CA ILE A 71 -0.04 0.51 11.03
C ILE A 71 0.65 -0.86 10.91
N MET A 72 -0.05 -1.93 11.30
CA MET A 72 0.51 -3.28 11.33
C MET A 72 0.40 -4.02 10.00
N GLY A 73 0.01 -3.34 8.91
CA GLY A 73 -0.07 -3.94 7.58
C GLY A 73 -1.31 -4.81 7.38
N HIS A 74 -2.47 -4.32 7.85
CA HIS A 74 -3.76 -4.95 7.66
C HIS A 74 -3.87 -6.41 8.16
N PRO A 75 -3.42 -6.76 9.38
CA PRO A 75 -3.55 -8.10 9.92
C PRO A 75 -5.03 -8.49 10.13
N SER A 76 -5.32 -9.78 10.20
CA SER A 76 -6.68 -10.27 10.47
C SER A 76 -7.13 -9.92 11.90
N ASN A 77 -8.45 -9.86 12.14
CA ASN A 77 -9.00 -9.59 13.48
C ASN A 77 -8.44 -10.56 14.53
N LYS A 78 -8.27 -11.84 14.19
CA LYS A 78 -7.66 -12.85 15.07
C LYS A 78 -6.22 -12.50 15.49
N VAL A 79 -5.44 -11.89 14.60
CA VAL A 79 -4.06 -11.46 14.90
C VAL A 79 -4.08 -10.19 15.73
N LEU A 80 -4.95 -9.23 15.39
CA LEU A 80 -5.13 -7.99 16.17
C LEU A 80 -5.58 -8.29 17.61
N LEU A 81 -6.49 -9.23 17.80
CA LEU A 81 -6.96 -9.68 19.13
C LEU A 81 -5.83 -10.22 19.99
N LYS A 82 -4.90 -10.98 19.41
CA LYS A 82 -3.73 -11.47 20.15
C LYS A 82 -2.77 -10.36 20.54
N MET A 83 -2.69 -9.31 19.73
CA MET A 83 -1.79 -8.17 19.95
C MET A 83 -2.44 -7.08 20.81
N SER A 84 -3.76 -7.06 20.95
CA SER A 84 -4.48 -6.01 21.69
C SER A 84 -4.09 -5.95 23.16
N SER A 85 -3.79 -7.11 23.77
CA SER A 85 -3.26 -7.21 25.14
C SER A 85 -1.89 -6.54 25.30
N SER A 86 -1.04 -6.59 24.28
CA SER A 86 0.29 -5.94 24.30
C SER A 86 0.24 -4.45 23.94
N LEU A 87 -0.73 -4.06 23.12
CA LEU A 87 -0.90 -2.71 22.60
C LEU A 87 -1.92 -1.87 23.41
N ASN A 88 -2.47 -2.43 24.49
CA ASN A 88 -3.39 -1.78 25.43
C ASN A 88 -4.61 -1.10 24.77
N PHE A 89 -5.21 -1.75 23.77
CA PHE A 89 -6.48 -1.29 23.19
C PHE A 89 -7.56 -2.37 23.26
N SER A 90 -8.81 -1.95 23.38
CA SER A 90 -9.95 -2.87 23.36
C SER A 90 -10.35 -3.15 21.91
N LEU A 91 -10.50 -4.43 21.55
CA LEU A 91 -11.01 -4.82 20.24
C LEU A 91 -12.43 -5.33 20.40
N ASP A 92 -13.35 -4.68 19.71
CA ASP A 92 -14.72 -5.16 19.55
C ASP A 92 -14.76 -5.90 18.21
N GLU A 93 -15.00 -7.23 18.24
CA GLU A 93 -14.84 -8.10 17.05
C GLU A 93 -15.68 -7.62 15.85
N ASN A 94 -16.78 -6.91 16.13
CA ASN A 94 -17.74 -6.40 15.16
C ASN A 94 -17.41 -5.00 14.61
N LYS A 95 -16.34 -4.33 15.08
CA LYS A 95 -16.01 -2.95 14.65
C LYS A 95 -15.11 -2.85 13.43
N LEU A 96 -14.34 -3.89 13.12
CA LEU A 96 -13.49 -3.91 11.92
C LEU A 96 -14.24 -4.53 10.75
N GLU A 97 -15.43 -4.04 10.45
CA GLU A 97 -16.18 -4.44 9.25
C GLU A 97 -15.77 -3.54 8.07
N GLY A 98 -15.20 -4.15 7.03
CA GLY A 98 -15.07 -3.51 5.72
C GLY A 98 -13.83 -2.64 5.49
N CYS A 99 -12.63 -3.20 5.63
CA CYS A 99 -11.43 -2.52 5.14
C CYS A 99 -11.26 -2.71 3.62
N ASP A 100 -11.41 -1.62 2.85
CA ASP A 100 -11.25 -1.63 1.40
C ASP A 100 -9.90 -2.19 0.94
N VAL A 101 -8.83 -1.81 1.65
CA VAL A 101 -7.47 -2.29 1.34
C VAL A 101 -7.38 -3.81 1.56
N CYS A 102 -7.98 -4.34 2.63
CA CYS A 102 -8.03 -5.78 2.84
C CYS A 102 -8.80 -6.49 1.74
N HIS A 103 -9.94 -5.96 1.34
CA HIS A 103 -10.73 -6.55 0.26
C HIS A 103 -9.92 -6.62 -1.02
N GLN A 104 -9.30 -5.51 -1.44
CA GLN A 104 -8.55 -5.48 -2.68
C GLN A 104 -7.26 -6.33 -2.65
N SER A 105 -6.56 -6.36 -1.50
CA SER A 105 -5.29 -7.08 -1.38
C SER A 105 -5.43 -8.56 -1.05
N LYS A 106 -6.53 -8.98 -0.41
CA LYS A 106 -6.75 -10.35 0.06
C LYS A 106 -7.95 -11.03 -0.59
N GLN A 107 -8.57 -10.41 -1.59
CA GLN A 107 -9.59 -11.10 -2.38
C GLN A 107 -8.96 -12.31 -3.06
N CYS A 108 -9.36 -13.48 -2.60
CA CYS A 108 -9.08 -14.71 -3.31
C CYS A 108 -10.05 -14.82 -4.49
N MET A 109 -9.55 -15.35 -5.62
CA MET A 109 -10.43 -15.77 -6.70
C MET A 109 -11.43 -16.80 -6.15
N LEU A 110 -12.72 -16.59 -6.43
CA LEU A 110 -13.74 -17.59 -6.13
C LEU A 110 -13.44 -18.86 -6.94
N PRO A 111 -13.84 -20.04 -6.44
CA PRO A 111 -13.69 -21.28 -7.19
C PRO A 111 -14.34 -21.14 -8.57
N PHE A 112 -13.61 -21.54 -9.61
CA PHE A 112 -14.17 -21.63 -10.95
C PHE A 112 -15.20 -22.76 -11.00
N SER A 113 -16.31 -22.55 -11.69
CA SER A 113 -17.26 -23.63 -12.00
C SER A 113 -16.55 -24.71 -12.80
N LEU A 114 -16.87 -25.98 -12.53
CA LEU A 114 -16.36 -27.10 -13.33
C LEU A 114 -16.75 -26.90 -14.80
N SER A 115 -15.76 -26.98 -15.69
CA SER A 115 -16.01 -26.95 -17.14
C SER A 115 -16.54 -28.30 -17.60
N ASN A 116 -17.64 -28.30 -18.36
CA ASN A 116 -18.17 -29.50 -19.03
C ASN A 116 -17.61 -29.71 -20.45
N ASN A 117 -16.59 -28.93 -20.85
CA ASN A 117 -15.94 -29.09 -22.15
C ASN A 117 -15.00 -30.29 -22.11
N LYS A 118 -15.51 -31.46 -22.47
CA LYS A 118 -14.74 -32.68 -22.69
C LYS A 118 -15.07 -33.22 -24.07
N ALA A 119 -14.05 -33.60 -24.83
CA ALA A 119 -14.26 -34.34 -26.07
C ALA A 119 -14.88 -35.72 -25.79
N VAL A 120 -15.78 -36.13 -26.68
CA VAL A 120 -16.46 -37.43 -26.68
C VAL A 120 -15.82 -38.38 -27.71
N GLN A 121 -15.14 -37.83 -28.71
CA GLN A 121 -14.44 -38.59 -29.75
C GLN A 121 -13.00 -38.09 -29.96
N ALA A 122 -12.12 -39.01 -30.40
CA ALA A 122 -10.75 -38.67 -30.80
C ALA A 122 -10.74 -37.57 -31.88
N PHE A 123 -9.84 -36.59 -31.71
CA PHE A 123 -9.65 -35.43 -32.59
C PHE A 123 -10.84 -34.44 -32.64
N GLU A 124 -11.82 -34.56 -31.74
CA GLU A 124 -12.92 -33.58 -31.62
C GLU A 124 -12.44 -32.24 -31.06
N LEU A 125 -11.55 -32.29 -30.06
CA LEU A 125 -10.93 -31.12 -29.45
C LEU A 125 -9.43 -31.35 -29.31
N ILE A 126 -8.66 -30.45 -29.89
CA ILE A 126 -7.20 -30.50 -29.87
C ILE A 126 -6.68 -29.21 -29.24
N HIS A 127 -5.81 -29.37 -28.25
CA HIS A 127 -5.10 -28.27 -27.60
C HIS A 127 -3.71 -28.13 -28.21
N CYS A 128 -3.43 -26.96 -28.78
CA CYS A 128 -2.13 -26.64 -29.36
C CYS A 128 -1.45 -25.56 -28.53
N ASP A 129 -0.21 -25.80 -28.12
CA ASP A 129 0.58 -24.82 -27.38
C ASP A 129 2.00 -24.72 -27.96
N LEU A 130 2.51 -23.49 -28.09
CA LEU A 130 3.82 -23.21 -28.66
C LEU A 130 4.71 -22.60 -27.60
N TRP A 131 5.73 -23.36 -27.21
CA TRP A 131 6.73 -22.94 -26.24
C TRP A 131 8.01 -22.47 -26.93
N GLY A 132 8.69 -21.49 -26.33
CA GLY A 132 9.97 -20.93 -26.79
C GLY A 132 9.96 -19.40 -26.77
N ARG A 133 11.06 -18.68 -26.97
CA ARG A 133 12.38 -19.06 -27.51
C ARG A 133 13.32 -19.52 -26.40
N TYR A 134 13.67 -20.80 -26.37
CA TYR A 134 14.61 -21.32 -25.37
C TYR A 134 16.02 -20.77 -25.61
N ALA A 135 16.73 -20.45 -24.53
CA ALA A 135 18.08 -19.85 -24.61
C ALA A 135 19.07 -20.81 -25.28
N THR A 136 19.00 -22.08 -24.94
CA THR A 136 19.85 -23.13 -25.52
C THR A 136 19.15 -23.79 -26.70
N LYS A 137 19.86 -23.94 -27.82
CA LYS A 137 19.36 -24.71 -28.96
C LYS A 137 19.26 -26.19 -28.63
N SER A 138 18.27 -26.88 -29.18
CA SER A 138 18.31 -28.33 -29.26
C SER A 138 19.50 -28.80 -30.13
N HIS A 139 19.82 -30.09 -30.09
CA HIS A 139 20.85 -30.69 -30.94
C HIS A 139 20.65 -30.35 -32.44
N ASN A 140 19.38 -30.22 -32.87
CA ASN A 140 19.02 -29.94 -34.26
C ASN A 140 18.83 -28.44 -34.54
N GLY A 141 19.17 -27.56 -33.60
CA GLY A 141 19.11 -26.11 -33.75
C GLY A 141 17.75 -25.48 -33.47
N SER A 142 16.77 -26.24 -32.97
CA SER A 142 15.43 -25.75 -32.66
C SER A 142 15.41 -24.97 -31.34
N HIS A 143 14.60 -23.92 -31.27
CA HIS A 143 14.40 -23.07 -30.09
C HIS A 143 12.97 -23.08 -29.55
N TYR A 144 12.06 -23.66 -30.34
CA TYR A 144 10.64 -23.75 -30.04
C TYR A 144 10.22 -25.21 -30.05
N PHE A 145 9.17 -25.52 -29.31
CA PHE A 145 8.49 -26.79 -29.40
C PHE A 145 6.98 -26.55 -29.40
N LEU A 146 6.32 -27.12 -30.41
CA LEU A 146 4.88 -27.14 -30.53
C LEU A 146 4.38 -28.45 -29.93
N THR A 147 3.53 -28.36 -28.92
CA THR A 147 2.82 -29.49 -28.32
C THR A 147 1.38 -29.49 -28.81
N ILE A 148 0.96 -30.61 -29.37
CA ILE A 148 -0.42 -30.85 -29.79
C ILE A 148 -0.96 -31.98 -28.92
N VAL A 149 -2.09 -31.76 -28.25
CA VAL A 149 -2.70 -32.71 -27.32
C VAL A 149 -4.14 -32.96 -27.74
N ASP A 150 -4.49 -34.22 -27.95
CA ASP A 150 -5.88 -34.61 -28.15
C ASP A 150 -6.60 -34.71 -26.79
N ASP A 151 -7.75 -34.05 -26.65
CA ASP A 151 -8.48 -33.96 -25.40
C ASP A 151 -9.07 -35.32 -24.97
N PHE A 152 -9.52 -36.13 -25.94
CA PHE A 152 -10.19 -37.41 -25.69
C PHE A 152 -9.20 -38.54 -25.37
N THR A 153 -8.19 -38.74 -26.21
CA THR A 153 -7.22 -39.84 -26.07
C THR A 153 -6.04 -39.49 -25.14
N HIS A 154 -5.86 -38.20 -24.82
CA HIS A 154 -4.67 -37.68 -24.15
C HIS A 154 -3.35 -37.95 -24.89
N ALA A 155 -3.42 -38.25 -26.19
CA ALA A 155 -2.25 -38.42 -27.02
C ALA A 155 -1.54 -37.07 -27.22
N VAL A 156 -0.20 -37.09 -27.18
CA VAL A 156 0.63 -35.89 -27.27
C VAL A 156 1.61 -36.03 -28.42
N TRP A 157 1.64 -35.04 -29.29
CA TRP A 157 2.63 -34.89 -30.35
C TRP A 157 3.50 -33.67 -30.08
N VAL A 158 4.82 -33.84 -30.20
CA VAL A 158 5.79 -32.77 -29.96
C VAL A 158 6.60 -32.53 -31.22
N TYR A 159 6.58 -31.30 -31.71
CA TYR A 159 7.34 -30.88 -32.88
C TYR A 159 8.37 -29.83 -32.51
N LEU A 160 9.64 -30.11 -32.81
CA LEU A 160 10.74 -29.17 -32.58
C LEU A 160 10.84 -28.19 -33.76
N ILE A 161 10.78 -26.89 -33.45
CA ILE A 161 10.68 -25.82 -34.45
C ILE A 161 11.85 -24.83 -34.30
N LYS A 162 12.43 -24.39 -35.42
CA LYS A 162 13.52 -23.41 -35.43
C LYS A 162 12.99 -21.98 -35.36
N GLU A 163 12.01 -21.66 -36.20
CA GLU A 163 11.36 -20.36 -36.27
C GLU A 163 9.86 -20.42 -36.01
N LYS A 164 9.32 -19.44 -35.26
CA LYS A 164 7.89 -19.35 -34.95
C LYS A 164 6.98 -19.34 -36.20
N LEU A 165 7.51 -18.92 -37.35
CA LEU A 165 6.78 -18.87 -38.63
C LEU A 165 6.49 -20.27 -39.20
N GLU A 166 7.18 -21.32 -38.75
CA GLU A 166 6.94 -22.70 -39.21
C GLU A 166 5.69 -23.32 -38.57
N THR A 167 5.21 -22.79 -37.45
CA THR A 167 4.08 -23.36 -36.67
C THR A 167 2.81 -23.59 -37.49
N PRO A 168 2.31 -22.64 -38.32
CA PRO A 168 1.11 -22.88 -39.12
C PRO A 168 1.24 -24.07 -40.07
N ASN A 169 2.40 -24.23 -40.72
CA ASN A 169 2.66 -25.34 -41.63
C ASN A 169 2.69 -26.68 -40.87
N MET A 170 3.26 -26.69 -39.66
CA MET A 170 3.27 -27.89 -38.81
C MET A 170 1.86 -28.32 -38.40
N ILE A 171 0.99 -27.37 -38.05
CA ILE A 171 -0.41 -27.67 -37.71
C ILE A 171 -1.17 -28.20 -38.94
N ILE A 172 -1.01 -27.58 -40.11
CA ILE A 172 -1.63 -28.05 -41.35
C ILE A 172 -1.18 -29.49 -41.67
N ASN A 173 0.10 -29.79 -41.52
CA ASN A 173 0.63 -31.13 -41.74
C ASN A 173 0.08 -32.14 -40.73
N PHE A 174 -0.12 -31.72 -39.47
CA PHE A 174 -0.76 -32.55 -38.47
C PHE A 174 -2.23 -32.84 -38.82
N CYS A 175 -3.02 -31.84 -39.23
CA CYS A 175 -4.39 -32.06 -39.68
C CYS A 175 -4.47 -33.04 -40.84
N LYS A 176 -3.56 -32.92 -41.83
CA LYS A 176 -3.47 -33.88 -42.93
C LYS A 176 -3.10 -35.29 -42.47
N LEU A 177 -2.30 -35.43 -41.41
CA LEU A 177 -1.90 -36.74 -40.88
C LEU A 177 -3.08 -37.50 -40.26
N ILE A 178 -4.02 -36.78 -39.64
CA ILE A 178 -5.17 -37.38 -38.93
C ILE A 178 -6.39 -37.60 -39.82
N GLU A 179 -6.46 -36.94 -40.98
CA GLU A 179 -7.55 -37.07 -41.97
C GLU A 179 -7.35 -38.24 -42.96
N ILE A 180 -6.21 -38.94 -42.90
CA ILE A 180 -5.86 -40.10 -43.75
C ILE A 180 -6.34 -41.40 -43.08
#